data_AF-A0A3G6PGF5-F1
#
_entry.id   AF-A0A3G6PGF5-F1
#
_cell.length_a   1.000
_cell.length_b   1.000
_cell.length_c   1.000
_cell.angle_alpha   90.00
_cell.angle_beta   90.00
_cell.angle_gamma   90.00
#
_symmetry.space_group_name_H-M   'P 1'
#
loop_
_entity.id
_entity.type
_entity.pdbx_description
1 polymer ?
#
loop_
_entity_poly.entity_id
_entity_poly.type
_entity_poly.pdbx_seq_one_letter_code
_entity_poly.pdbx_strand_id
1 'polypeptide(L)'
;MSDISIIDEELAWMIVAALLSAAVFFLIFLYHVIRAYLKSNREKIRLKDTGSYGYILGGAAVMGFEFFCLLFLKKENNSINEIVAGIFSVVLFLSPLIIWIFGSYYDKSKKL
;
A
#
# COMPACT_ATOMS: atom_id res chain seq x y z
N MET A 1 0.92 -33.04 -24.56
CA MET A 1 -0.40 -32.69 -24.03
C MET A 1 -0.13 -31.62 -22.99
N SER A 2 -0.62 -30.41 -23.20
CA SER A 2 -0.22 -29.24 -22.39
C SER A 2 -0.80 -29.35 -20.99
N ASP A 3 0.06 -29.42 -19.98
CA ASP A 3 -0.32 -29.28 -18.57
C ASP A 3 -0.81 -27.85 -18.35
N ILE A 4 -2.12 -27.64 -18.53
CA ILE A 4 -2.80 -26.44 -18.06
C ILE A 4 -2.86 -26.62 -16.54
N SER A 5 -1.95 -25.98 -15.80
CA SER A 5 -2.08 -25.91 -14.34
C SER A 5 -3.37 -25.15 -14.05
N ILE A 6 -4.43 -25.88 -13.71
CA ILE A 6 -5.65 -25.30 -13.16
C ILE A 6 -5.19 -24.56 -11.91
N ILE A 7 -5.31 -23.23 -11.93
CA ILE A 7 -5.14 -22.41 -10.73
C ILE A 7 -6.10 -23.01 -9.70
N ASP A 8 -5.56 -23.52 -8.60
CA ASP A 8 -6.34 -24.06 -7.50
C ASP A 8 -7.38 -23.00 -7.06
N GLU A 9 -8.60 -23.41 -6.72
CA GLU A 9 -9.68 -22.51 -6.34
C GLU A 9 -9.24 -21.63 -5.15
N GLU A 10 -8.48 -22.19 -4.21
CA GLU A 10 -7.89 -21.46 -3.08
C GLU A 10 -6.92 -20.36 -3.55
N LEU A 11 -6.07 -20.66 -4.53
CA LEU A 11 -5.13 -19.71 -5.11
C LEU A 11 -5.88 -18.58 -5.85
N ALA A 12 -6.96 -18.89 -6.56
CA ALA A 12 -7.79 -17.89 -7.23
C ALA A 12 -8.44 -16.93 -6.23
N TRP A 13 -9.01 -17.44 -5.13
CA TRP A 13 -9.58 -16.61 -4.07
C TRP A 13 -8.53 -15.73 -3.37
N MET A 14 -7.32 -16.25 -3.13
CA MET A 14 -6.22 -15.45 -2.58
C MET A 14 -5.83 -14.29 -3.51
N ILE A 15 -5.75 -14.53 -4.82
CA ILE A 15 -5.45 -13.48 -5.80
C ILE A 15 -6.55 -12.41 -5.78
N VAL A 16 -7.82 -12.80 -5.76
CA VAL A 16 -8.95 -11.87 -5.69
C VAL A 16 -8.90 -11.02 -4.41
N ALA A 17 -8.67 -11.65 -3.25
CA ALA A 17 -8.54 -10.94 -1.98
C ALA A 17 -7.40 -9.92 -2.00
N ALA A 18 -6.24 -10.30 -2.54
CA ALA A 18 -5.09 -9.40 -2.68
C ALA A 18 -5.41 -8.20 -3.60
N LEU A 19 -6.06 -8.43 -4.75
CA LEU A 19 -6.44 -7.38 -5.69
C LEU A 19 -7.46 -6.41 -5.10
N LEU A 20 -8.48 -6.93 -4.39
CA LEU A 20 -9.48 -6.10 -3.71
C LEU A 20 -8.83 -5.26 -2.60
N SER A 21 -7.93 -5.86 -1.84
CA SER A 21 -7.17 -5.19 -0.79
C SER A 21 -6.33 -4.03 -1.37
N ALA A 22 -5.57 -4.29 -2.43
CA ALA A 22 -4.79 -3.28 -3.14
C ALA A 22 -5.68 -2.13 -3.69
N ALA A 23 -6.85 -2.46 -4.25
CA ALA A 23 -7.80 -1.47 -4.75
C ALA A 23 -8.32 -0.55 -3.63
N VAL A 24 -8.68 -1.11 -2.48
CA VAL A 24 -9.12 -0.34 -1.31
C VAL A 24 -8.03 0.62 -0.85
N PHE A 25 -6.77 0.19 -0.79
CA PHE A 25 -5.66 1.05 -0.37
C PHE A 25 -5.40 2.17 -1.35
N PHE A 26 -5.46 1.86 -2.65
CA PHE A 26 -5.31 2.87 -3.69
C PHE A 26 -6.40 3.94 -3.56
N LEU A 27 -7.65 3.55 -3.28
CA LEU A 27 -8.74 4.51 -3.04
C LEU A 27 -8.52 5.37 -1.80
N ILE A 28 -8.04 4.79 -0.68
CA ILE A 28 -7.70 5.54 0.54
C ILE A 28 -6.59 6.56 0.24
N PHE A 29 -5.52 6.13 -0.42
CA PHE A 29 -4.43 7.00 -0.82
C PHE A 29 -4.92 8.14 -1.73
N LEU A 30 -5.68 7.81 -2.77
CA LEU A 30 -6.22 8.78 -3.71
C LEU A 30 -7.14 9.80 -3.03
N TYR A 31 -8.00 9.34 -2.12
CA TYR A 31 -8.84 10.21 -1.30
C TYR A 31 -8.01 11.24 -0.53
N HIS A 32 -6.92 10.81 0.12
CA HIS A 32 -6.07 11.73 0.86
C HIS A 32 -5.31 12.71 -0.04
N VAL A 33 -4.84 12.27 -1.21
CA VAL A 33 -4.21 13.14 -2.22
C VAL A 33 -5.18 14.24 -2.68
N ILE A 34 -6.40 13.86 -3.06
CA ILE A 34 -7.42 14.81 -3.52
C ILE A 34 -7.77 15.79 -2.39
N ARG A 35 -8.01 15.28 -1.18
CA ARG A 35 -8.33 16.13 -0.02
C ARG A 35 -7.21 17.11 0.32
N ALA A 36 -5.96 16.66 0.29
CA ALA A 36 -4.79 17.51 0.51
C ALA A 36 -4.70 18.61 -0.55
N TYR A 37 -4.87 18.25 -1.83
CA TYR A 37 -4.82 19.17 -2.94
C TYR A 37 -5.90 20.26 -2.85
N LEU A 38 -7.15 19.86 -2.61
CA LEU A 38 -8.27 20.79 -2.45
C LEU A 38 -8.06 21.75 -1.28
N LYS A 39 -7.60 21.24 -0.12
CA LYS A 39 -7.33 22.06 1.07
C LYS A 39 -6.17 23.03 0.83
N SER A 40 -5.06 22.53 0.27
CA SER A 40 -3.87 23.32 -0.06
C SER A 40 -4.22 24.48 -0.99
N ASN A 41 -5.05 24.26 -2.02
CA ASN A 41 -5.47 25.31 -2.93
C ASN A 41 -6.43 26.31 -2.29
N ARG A 42 -7.42 25.83 -1.51
CA ARG A 42 -8.41 26.68 -0.84
C ARG A 42 -7.79 27.60 0.20
N GLU A 43 -6.87 27.08 1.01
CA GLU A 43 -6.26 27.81 2.13
C GLU A 43 -4.90 28.44 1.75
N LYS A 44 -4.43 28.24 0.51
CA LYS A 44 -3.11 28.68 0.03
C LYS A 44 -1.94 28.23 0.93
N ILE A 45 -2.10 27.08 1.57
CA ILE A 45 -1.04 26.41 2.36
C ILE A 45 -0.33 25.36 1.52
N ARG A 46 0.84 24.87 1.94
CA ARG A 46 1.53 23.80 1.20
C ARG A 46 0.82 22.47 1.45
N LEU A 47 0.89 21.55 0.49
CA LEU A 47 0.38 20.17 0.62
C LEU A 47 0.86 19.49 1.91
N LYS A 48 2.14 19.69 2.27
CA LYS A 48 2.74 19.15 3.49
C LYS A 48 2.12 19.69 4.79
N ASP A 49 1.47 20.84 4.74
CA ASP A 49 0.86 21.44 5.92
C ASP A 49 -0.61 20.98 6.10
N THR A 50 -1.07 20.06 5.24
CA THR A 50 -2.40 19.45 5.36
C THR A 50 -2.34 18.18 6.23
N GLY A 51 -3.37 17.94 7.04
CA GLY A 51 -3.46 16.69 7.82
C GLY A 51 -3.57 15.42 6.96
N SER A 52 -3.92 15.55 5.68
CA SER A 52 -3.87 14.41 4.75
C SER A 52 -2.45 14.00 4.36
N TYR A 53 -1.44 14.86 4.54
CA TYR A 53 -0.10 14.59 4.04
C TYR A 53 0.57 13.38 4.69
N GLY A 54 0.34 13.15 5.99
CA GLY A 54 0.86 11.96 6.67
C GLY A 54 0.34 10.65 6.08
N TYR A 55 -0.94 10.62 5.73
CA TYR A 55 -1.57 9.46 5.09
C TYR A 55 -1.03 9.25 3.67
N ILE A 56 -0.73 10.33 2.94
CA ILE A 56 -0.07 10.25 1.62
C ILE A 56 1.33 9.66 1.77
N LEU A 57 2.11 10.10 2.76
CA LEU A 57 3.44 9.53 3.04
C LEU A 57 3.36 8.05 3.40
N GLY A 58 2.40 7.66 4.23
CA GLY A 58 2.16 6.26 4.57
C GLY A 58 1.82 5.42 3.34
N GLY A 59 0.93 5.90 2.48
CA GLY A 59 0.56 5.18 1.25
C GLY A 59 1.72 5.07 0.28
N ALA A 60 2.53 6.12 0.12
CA ALA A 60 3.73 6.08 -0.71
C ALA A 60 4.79 5.10 -0.16
N ALA A 61 4.95 5.03 1.16
CA ALA A 61 5.88 4.09 1.80
C ALA A 61 5.45 2.64 1.59
N VAL A 62 4.16 2.34 1.74
CA VAL A 62 3.59 1.01 1.48
C VAL A 62 3.81 0.61 0.02
N MET A 63 3.43 1.45 -0.94
CA MET A 63 3.61 1.15 -2.37
C MET A 63 5.08 0.96 -2.74
N GLY A 64 5.97 1.78 -2.20
CA GLY A 64 7.42 1.65 -2.42
C GLY A 64 7.98 0.33 -1.87
N PHE A 65 7.51 -0.09 -0.70
CA PHE A 65 7.87 -1.38 -0.10
C PHE A 65 7.35 -2.56 -0.91
N GLU A 66 6.08 -2.54 -1.31
CA GLU A 66 5.46 -3.56 -2.17
C GLU A 66 6.23 -3.70 -3.49
N PHE A 67 6.59 -2.60 -4.13
CA PHE A 67 7.42 -2.59 -5.33
C PHE A 67 8.79 -3.24 -5.07
N PHE A 68 9.43 -2.94 -3.94
CA PHE A 68 10.70 -3.56 -3.56
C PHE A 68 10.54 -5.07 -3.41
N CYS A 69 9.53 -5.55 -2.68
CA CYS A 69 9.23 -6.99 -2.57
C CYS A 69 9.10 -7.68 -3.93
N LEU A 70 8.37 -7.06 -4.87
CA LEU A 70 8.25 -7.60 -6.24
C LEU A 70 9.60 -7.71 -6.97
N LEU A 71 10.52 -6.76 -6.76
CA LEU A 71 11.87 -6.84 -7.33
C LEU A 71 12.67 -8.01 -6.75
N PHE A 72 12.51 -8.35 -5.47
CA PHE A 72 13.18 -9.50 -4.86
C PHE A 72 12.56 -10.83 -5.28
N LEU A 73 11.22 -10.91 -5.39
CA LEU A 73 10.53 -12.11 -5.88
C LEU A 73 10.95 -12.49 -7.30
N LYS A 74 11.40 -11.52 -8.10
CA LYS A 74 11.94 -11.76 -9.44
C LYS A 74 13.30 -12.46 -9.44
N LYS A 75 14.03 -12.49 -8.31
CA LYS A 75 15.32 -13.19 -8.24
C LYS A 75 15.10 -14.71 -8.14
N GLU A 76 15.92 -15.48 -8.85
CA GLU A 76 15.93 -16.96 -8.77
C GLU A 76 16.64 -17.46 -7.51
N ASN A 77 16.09 -17.13 -6.34
CA ASN A 77 16.51 -17.72 -5.07
C ASN A 77 15.28 -18.15 -4.27
N ASN A 78 14.97 -19.45 -4.30
CA ASN A 78 13.75 -20.01 -3.70
C ASN A 78 13.60 -19.69 -2.21
N SER A 79 14.67 -19.75 -1.42
CA SER A 79 14.61 -19.41 0.01
C SER A 79 14.28 -17.94 0.26
N ILE A 80 14.77 -17.04 -0.60
CA ILE A 80 14.46 -15.60 -0.50
C ILE A 80 13.01 -15.35 -0.94
N ASN A 81 12.54 -16.05 -1.97
CA ASN A 81 11.20 -15.83 -2.52
C ASN A 81 10.09 -16.18 -1.53
N GLU A 82 10.21 -17.28 -0.79
CA GLU A 82 9.23 -17.66 0.23
C GLU A 82 9.13 -16.62 1.35
N ILE A 83 10.28 -16.14 1.85
CA ILE A 83 10.33 -15.10 2.90
C ILE A 83 9.71 -13.80 2.39
N VAL A 84 10.09 -13.37 1.18
CA VAL A 84 9.60 -12.12 0.60
C VAL A 84 8.10 -12.20 0.30
N ALA A 85 7.59 -13.35 -0.16
CA ALA A 85 6.17 -13.55 -0.39
C ALA A 85 5.37 -13.45 0.92
N GLY A 86 5.85 -14.07 2.00
CA GLY A 86 5.21 -13.96 3.31
C GLY A 86 5.17 -12.52 3.83
N ILE A 87 6.29 -11.80 3.72
CA ILE A 87 6.38 -10.39 4.10
C ILE A 87 5.44 -9.53 3.24
N PHE A 88 5.40 -9.77 1.93
CA PHE A 88 4.53 -9.06 0.99
C PHE A 88 3.06 -9.25 1.37
N SER A 89 2.62 -10.47 1.64
CA SER A 89 1.25 -10.76 2.06
C SER A 89 0.86 -10.06 3.38
N VAL A 90 1.75 -10.06 4.37
CA VAL A 90 1.50 -9.38 5.66
C VAL A 90 1.38 -7.88 5.48
N VAL A 91 2.29 -7.28 4.70
CA VAL A 91 2.23 -5.83 4.43
C VAL A 91 0.96 -5.48 3.68
N LEU A 92 0.63 -6.24 2.63
CA LEU A 92 -0.59 -6.04 1.86
C LEU A 92 -1.83 -6.14 2.75
N PHE A 93 -1.89 -7.03 3.74
CA PHE A 93 -3.05 -7.08 4.65
C PHE A 93 -3.07 -5.92 5.66
N LEU A 94 -1.91 -5.45 6.11
CA LEU A 94 -1.77 -4.41 7.14
C LEU A 94 -1.65 -2.98 6.58
N SER A 95 -1.61 -2.81 5.26
CA SER A 95 -1.46 -1.51 4.59
C SER A 95 -2.37 -0.39 5.13
N PRO A 96 -3.68 -0.60 5.42
CA PRO A 96 -4.53 0.45 5.98
C PRO A 96 -4.04 0.92 7.35
N LEU A 97 -3.61 -0.04 8.18
CA LEU A 97 -3.13 0.23 9.52
C LEU A 97 -1.81 1.00 9.45
N ILE A 98 -0.90 0.60 8.56
CA ILE A 98 0.36 1.31 8.32
C ILE A 98 0.09 2.75 7.87
N ILE A 99 -0.78 2.94 6.86
CA ILE A 99 -1.17 4.27 6.37
C ILE A 99 -1.77 5.12 7.50
N TRP A 100 -2.64 4.53 8.32
CA TRP A 100 -3.26 5.21 9.45
C TRP A 100 -2.24 5.61 10.53
N ILE A 101 -1.27 4.75 10.85
CA ILE A 101 -0.18 5.05 11.79
C ILE A 101 0.65 6.23 11.28
N PHE A 102 1.04 6.21 10.01
CA PHE A 102 1.80 7.31 9.40
C PHE A 102 1.03 8.63 9.42
N GLY A 103 -0.27 8.59 9.06
CA GLY A 103 -1.17 9.74 9.15
C GLY A 103 -1.25 10.31 10.55
N SER A 104 -1.62 9.46 11.52
CA SER A 104 -1.81 9.86 12.92
C SER A 104 -0.52 10.39 13.55
N TYR A 105 0.63 9.77 13.26
CA TYR A 105 1.91 10.22 13.76
C TYR A 105 2.30 11.57 13.17
N TYR A 106 2.07 11.78 11.86
CA TYR A 106 2.34 13.04 11.19
C TYR A 106 1.53 14.19 11.78
N ASP A 107 0.21 13.98 11.93
CA ASP A 107 -0.70 14.98 12.47
C ASP A 107 -0.30 15.37 13.90
N LYS A 108 0.00 14.37 14.75
CA LYS A 108 0.47 14.60 16.12
C LYS A 108 1.81 15.36 16.17
N SER A 109 2.75 15.02 15.28
CA SER A 109 4.06 15.69 15.20
C SER A 109 3.93 17.15 14.78
N LYS A 110 2.99 17.46 13.88
CA LYS A 110 2.74 18.81 13.38
C LYS A 110 1.78 19.63 14.24
N LYS A 111 1.12 19.02 15.23
CA LYS A 111 0.01 19.63 16.00
C LYS A 111 -1.12 20.12 15.07
N LEU A 112 -1.40 19.36 14.01
CA LEU A 112 -2.46 19.63 13.03
C LEU A 112 -3.81 19.08 13.50
#